data_AF-A0A7V9UME2-F1
#
_entry.id   AF-A0A7V9UME2-F1
#
_cell.length_a   1.000
_cell.length_b   1.000
_cell.length_c   1.000
_cell.angle_alpha   90.00
_cell.angle_beta   90.00
_cell.angle_gamma   90.00
#
_symmetry.space_group_name_H-M   'P 1'
#
loop_
_entity.id
_entity.type
_entity.pdbx_description
1 polymer ?
#
loop_
_entity_poly.entity_id
_entity_poly.type
_entity_poly.pdbx_seq_one_letter_code
_entity_poly.pdbx_strand_id
1 'polypeptide(L)'
;MNSDEHETETLEMHYRVTLDFRMLVRAINDEVCQESFFFNDQSISAGEPDFEENIERQRRLYKLLRNNPTALDQYLLSALTQEAGNCVYESLPDAFDVKEEDEILVPLFRGMAEEDVRFFDECRERNVLDENTELISRAVKVEWEGAEVEEMKRRMAGDVKRPEIVRKTKLRLMKRLTSKT
;
A
#
# COMPACT_ATOMS: atom_id res chain seq x y z
N MET A 1 -9.21 60.01 11.91
CA MET A 1 -9.66 59.04 10.89
C MET A 1 -9.22 57.69 11.39
N ASN A 2 -10.16 56.88 11.87
CA ASN A 2 -9.90 55.51 12.34
C ASN A 2 -9.57 54.64 11.12
N SER A 3 -8.41 54.01 11.13
CA SER A 3 -8.12 52.87 10.27
C SER A 3 -8.81 51.66 10.90
N ASP A 4 -9.99 51.30 10.39
CA ASP A 4 -10.54 49.96 10.56
C ASP A 4 -9.61 48.99 9.81
N GLU A 5 -8.52 48.58 10.47
CA GLU A 5 -7.78 47.38 10.08
C GLU A 5 -8.72 46.21 10.37
N HIS A 6 -9.43 45.75 9.34
CA HIS A 6 -10.05 44.43 9.38
C HIS A 6 -8.93 43.41 9.61
N GLU A 7 -8.75 42.97 10.87
CA GLU A 7 -7.95 41.80 11.18
C GLU A 7 -8.52 40.63 10.37
N THR A 8 -7.81 40.22 9.31
CA THR A 8 -8.19 39.06 8.52
C THR A 8 -8.17 37.84 9.43
N GLU A 9 -9.34 37.34 9.83
CA GLU A 9 -9.47 36.11 10.60
C GLU A 9 -9.41 34.93 9.62
N THR A 10 -8.40 34.07 9.76
CA THR A 10 -8.34 32.80 9.02
C THR A 10 -8.90 31.68 9.90
N LEU A 11 -9.87 30.95 9.37
CA LEU A 11 -10.35 29.71 9.98
C LEU A 11 -9.49 28.54 9.50
N GLU A 12 -8.76 27.92 10.41
CA GLU A 12 -8.04 26.67 10.16
C GLU A 12 -8.90 25.50 10.65
N MET A 13 -9.17 24.55 9.76
CA MET A 13 -9.90 23.32 10.07
C MET A 13 -8.96 22.13 9.87
N HIS A 14 -8.74 21.37 10.94
CA HIS A 14 -7.99 20.11 10.92
C HIS A 14 -9.01 18.97 11.00
N TYR A 15 -8.90 18.00 10.11
CA TYR A 15 -9.70 16.78 10.16
C TYR A 15 -8.77 15.62 10.48
N ARG A 16 -9.10 14.84 11.50
CA ARG A 16 -8.47 13.54 11.76
C ARG A 16 -9.45 12.47 11.31
N VAL A 17 -8.98 11.57 10.45
CA VAL A 17 -9.73 10.40 10.02
C VAL A 17 -9.08 9.18 10.65
N THR A 18 -9.87 8.41 11.41
CA THR A 18 -9.49 7.11 11.94
C THR A 18 -10.27 6.05 11.16
N LEU A 19 -9.59 5.03 10.66
CA LEU A 19 -10.20 3.93 9.92
C LEU A 19 -9.89 2.64 10.66
N ASP A 20 -10.94 1.91 11.03
CA ASP A 20 -10.84 0.61 11.65
C ASP A 20 -11.11 -0.47 10.61
N PHE A 21 -10.21 -1.44 10.53
CA PHE A 21 -10.29 -2.52 9.56
C PHE A 21 -9.74 -3.81 10.16
N ARG A 22 -10.23 -4.92 9.61
CA ARG A 22 -9.75 -6.26 9.88
C ARG A 22 -9.12 -6.83 8.62
N MET A 23 -7.89 -7.31 8.74
CA MET A 23 -7.23 -8.06 7.67
C MET A 23 -7.35 -9.55 7.92
N LEU A 24 -7.86 -10.27 6.92
CA LEU A 24 -7.93 -11.72 6.89
C LEU A 24 -6.83 -12.25 5.97
N VAL A 25 -5.97 -13.10 6.52
CA VAL A 25 -4.88 -13.77 5.81
C VAL A 25 -5.31 -15.23 5.59
N ARG A 26 -5.87 -15.51 4.42
CA ARG A 26 -6.49 -16.80 4.06
C ARG A 26 -5.47 -17.74 3.43
N ALA A 27 -5.75 -19.05 3.40
CA ALA A 27 -4.96 -19.96 2.55
C ALA A 27 -5.39 -19.81 1.08
N ILE A 28 -4.47 -20.03 0.13
CA ILE A 28 -4.81 -20.14 -1.30
C ILE A 28 -5.49 -21.50 -1.53
N ASN A 29 -6.80 -21.56 -1.29
CA ASN A 29 -7.67 -22.71 -1.50
C ASN A 29 -8.54 -22.51 -2.77
N ASP A 30 -9.41 -23.46 -3.08
CA ASP A 30 -10.27 -23.40 -4.27
C ASP A 30 -11.18 -22.16 -4.28
N GLU A 31 -11.61 -21.68 -3.11
CA GLU A 31 -12.41 -20.46 -2.98
C GLU A 31 -11.61 -19.23 -3.40
N VAL A 32 -10.38 -19.05 -2.90
CA VAL A 32 -9.48 -17.94 -3.29
C VAL A 32 -9.13 -18.02 -4.78
N CYS A 33 -8.93 -19.23 -5.29
CA CYS A 33 -8.70 -19.45 -6.72
C CYS A 33 -9.86 -18.93 -7.58
N GLN A 34 -11.11 -19.21 -7.21
CA GLN A 34 -12.30 -18.71 -7.93
C GLN A 34 -12.44 -17.18 -7.95
N GLU A 35 -11.79 -16.48 -7.00
CA GLU A 35 -11.78 -15.01 -6.95
C GLU A 35 -10.79 -14.37 -7.94
N SER A 36 -9.89 -15.15 -8.55
CA SER A 36 -8.90 -14.66 -9.52
C SER A 36 -9.49 -14.45 -10.91
N PHE A 37 -8.95 -13.48 -11.63
CA PHE A 37 -9.34 -13.19 -13.01
C PHE A 37 -9.15 -14.41 -13.94
N PHE A 38 -8.08 -15.19 -13.73
CA PHE A 38 -7.77 -16.36 -14.56
C PHE A 38 -8.82 -17.46 -14.53
N PHE A 39 -9.57 -17.60 -13.43
CA PHE A 39 -10.68 -18.55 -13.33
C PHE A 39 -11.98 -18.02 -13.95
N ASN A 40 -12.05 -16.71 -14.19
CA ASN A 40 -13.21 -16.02 -14.75
C ASN A 40 -13.07 -15.74 -16.26
N ASP A 41 -11.86 -15.82 -16.81
CA ASP A 41 -11.61 -15.73 -18.24
C ASP A 41 -11.90 -17.08 -18.93
N GLN A 42 -12.99 -17.15 -19.69
CA GLN A 42 -13.39 -18.35 -20.44
C GLN A 42 -12.39 -18.77 -21.54
N SER A 43 -11.39 -17.94 -21.84
CA SER A 43 -10.35 -18.23 -22.83
C SER A 43 -9.15 -19.01 -22.27
N ILE A 44 -8.97 -19.03 -20.94
CA ILE A 44 -7.92 -19.76 -20.25
C ILE A 44 -8.60 -20.87 -19.45
N SER A 45 -8.42 -22.13 -19.86
CA SER A 45 -9.01 -23.24 -19.11
C SER A 45 -8.26 -23.38 -17.79
N ALA A 46 -8.93 -23.06 -16.67
CA ALA A 46 -8.40 -23.18 -15.31
C ALA A 46 -7.95 -24.61 -14.88
N GLY A 47 -7.98 -25.59 -15.79
CA GLY A 47 -7.43 -26.93 -15.64
C GLY A 47 -6.23 -27.24 -16.56
N GLU A 48 -5.57 -26.21 -17.13
CA GLU A 48 -4.33 -26.39 -17.87
C GLU A 48 -3.17 -26.73 -16.89
N PRO A 49 -2.30 -27.71 -17.21
CA PRO A 49 -1.20 -28.11 -16.32
C PRO A 49 -0.27 -26.94 -15.91
N ASP A 50 -0.03 -26.01 -16.83
CA ASP A 50 0.81 -24.84 -16.57
C ASP A 50 0.16 -23.88 -15.56
N PHE A 51 -1.17 -23.85 -15.53
CA PHE A 51 -1.94 -23.03 -14.60
C PHE A 51 -2.00 -23.66 -13.21
N GLU A 52 -2.23 -24.98 -13.12
CA GLU A 52 -2.17 -25.71 -11.84
C GLU A 52 -0.78 -25.59 -11.20
N GLU A 53 0.29 -25.71 -11.99
CA GLU A 53 1.64 -25.54 -11.47
C GLU A 53 1.88 -24.08 -11.02
N ASN A 54 1.35 -23.08 -11.72
CA ASN A 54 1.43 -21.69 -11.27
C ASN A 54 0.74 -21.47 -9.92
N ILE A 55 -0.44 -22.06 -9.70
CA ILE A 55 -1.12 -22.01 -8.40
C ILE A 55 -0.21 -22.59 -7.31
N GLU A 56 0.45 -23.71 -7.58
CA GLU A 56 1.36 -24.32 -6.62
C GLU A 56 2.63 -23.50 -6.37
N ARG A 57 3.17 -22.84 -7.40
CA ARG A 57 4.26 -21.86 -7.26
C ARG A 57 3.85 -20.72 -6.33
N GLN A 58 2.67 -20.15 -6.54
CA GLN A 58 2.13 -19.08 -5.70
C GLN A 58 1.88 -19.56 -4.26
N ARG A 59 1.37 -20.79 -4.05
CA ARG A 59 1.23 -21.40 -2.71
C ARG A 59 2.58 -21.51 -1.99
N ARG A 60 3.63 -21.92 -2.69
CA ARG A 60 4.99 -22.02 -2.13
C ARG A 60 5.57 -20.65 -1.77
N LEU A 61 5.42 -19.66 -2.65
CA LEU A 61 5.83 -18.28 -2.37
C LEU A 61 5.06 -17.69 -1.19
N TYR A 62 3.74 -17.90 -1.17
CA TYR A 62 2.88 -17.43 -0.09
C TYR A 62 3.24 -18.03 1.27
N LYS A 63 3.62 -19.31 1.29
CA LYS A 63 4.12 -19.96 2.50
C LYS A 63 5.41 -19.31 3.01
N LEU A 64 6.31 -18.90 2.12
CA LEU A 64 7.52 -18.16 2.50
C LEU A 64 7.18 -16.77 3.05
N LEU A 65 6.25 -16.06 2.40
CA LEU A 65 5.76 -14.76 2.86
C LEU A 65 5.18 -14.87 4.28
N ARG A 66 4.29 -15.84 4.53
CA ARG A 66 3.66 -16.05 5.83
C ARG A 66 4.64 -16.45 6.93
N ASN A 67 5.75 -17.09 6.59
CA ASN A 67 6.78 -17.50 7.54
C ASN A 67 7.84 -16.40 7.77
N ASN A 68 7.71 -15.25 7.12
CA ASN A 68 8.60 -14.10 7.28
C ASN A 68 7.79 -12.90 7.81
N PRO A 69 7.75 -12.68 9.15
CA PRO A 69 6.91 -11.65 9.75
C PRO A 69 7.16 -10.25 9.19
N THR A 70 8.43 -9.88 8.97
CA THR A 70 8.78 -8.56 8.43
C THR A 70 8.25 -8.37 6.99
N ALA A 71 8.37 -9.39 6.15
CA ALA A 71 7.86 -9.32 4.78
C ALA A 71 6.34 -9.34 4.75
N LEU A 72 5.71 -10.16 5.60
CA LEU A 72 4.25 -10.21 5.74
C LEU A 72 3.70 -8.86 6.18
N ASP A 73 4.27 -8.23 7.20
CA ASP A 73 3.83 -6.92 7.69
C ASP A 73 3.92 -5.85 6.60
N GLN A 74 5.02 -5.84 5.82
CA GLN A 74 5.18 -4.93 4.68
C GLN A 74 4.14 -5.20 3.59
N TYR A 75 3.89 -6.47 3.28
CA TYR A 75 2.89 -6.85 2.28
C TYR A 75 1.48 -6.44 2.70
N LEU A 76 1.11 -6.67 3.96
CA LEU A 76 -0.19 -6.31 4.50
C LEU A 76 -0.39 -4.79 4.53
N LEU A 77 0.64 -4.02 4.88
CA LEU A 77 0.59 -2.57 4.79
C LEU A 77 0.40 -2.09 3.34
N SER A 78 1.07 -2.74 2.38
CA SER A 78 0.90 -2.46 0.96
C SER A 78 -0.55 -2.73 0.50
N ALA A 79 -1.07 -3.92 0.78
CA ALA A 79 -2.45 -4.29 0.45
C ALA A 79 -3.48 -3.34 1.07
N LEU A 80 -3.30 -2.97 2.34
CA LEU A 80 -4.18 -2.02 3.03
C LEU A 80 -4.14 -0.63 2.39
N THR A 81 -2.96 -0.10 2.12
CA THR A 81 -2.82 1.27 1.59
C THR A 81 -3.29 1.38 0.14
N GLN A 82 -3.20 0.30 -0.65
CA GLN A 82 -3.84 0.24 -1.96
C GLN A 82 -5.36 0.25 -1.85
N GLU A 83 -5.94 -0.59 -0.99
CA GLU A 83 -7.39 -0.64 -0.75
C GLU A 83 -7.92 0.72 -0.20
N ALA A 84 -7.22 1.27 0.80
CA ALA A 84 -7.56 2.55 1.41
C ALA A 84 -7.32 3.74 0.46
N GLY A 85 -6.29 3.67 -0.37
CA GLY A 85 -5.92 4.69 -1.36
C GLY A 85 -7.04 4.92 -2.36
N ASN A 86 -7.71 3.84 -2.77
CA ASN A 86 -8.89 3.89 -3.64
C ASN A 86 -10.10 4.57 -3.01
N CYS A 87 -10.17 4.66 -1.67
CA CYS A 87 -11.34 5.17 -0.96
C CYS A 87 -11.13 6.54 -0.29
N VAL A 88 -9.90 6.85 0.13
CA VAL A 88 -9.63 7.97 1.05
C VAL A 88 -8.63 8.96 0.47
N TYR A 89 -7.44 8.50 0.09
CA TYR A 89 -6.37 9.36 -0.37
C TYR A 89 -5.33 8.60 -1.18
N GLU A 90 -5.20 8.94 -2.47
CA GLU A 90 -4.33 8.23 -3.42
C GLU A 90 -2.85 8.21 -3.02
N SER A 91 -2.36 9.19 -2.24
CA SER A 91 -0.95 9.22 -1.77
C SER A 91 -0.75 8.59 -0.39
N LEU A 92 -1.67 7.73 0.06
CA LEU A 92 -1.50 6.93 1.28
C LEU A 92 -0.24 6.03 1.23
N PRO A 93 0.06 5.31 0.13
CA PRO A 93 1.28 4.51 0.05
C PRO A 93 2.54 5.33 0.32
N ASP A 94 2.66 6.52 -0.28
CA ASP A 94 3.79 7.44 -0.08
C ASP A 94 3.90 7.92 1.38
N ALA A 95 2.76 8.17 2.04
CA ALA A 95 2.72 8.65 3.42
C ALA A 95 3.20 7.60 4.42
N PHE A 96 3.05 6.31 4.07
CA PHE A 96 3.43 5.17 4.90
C PHE A 96 4.75 4.51 4.46
N ASP A 97 5.47 5.08 3.48
CA ASP A 97 6.71 4.53 2.92
C ASP A 97 6.53 3.06 2.47
N VAL A 98 5.41 2.82 1.80
CA VAL A 98 5.02 1.49 1.34
C VAL A 98 5.90 1.07 0.18
N LYS A 99 6.46 -0.13 0.31
CA LYS A 99 7.26 -0.75 -0.74
C LYS A 99 6.39 -1.32 -1.83
N GLU A 100 6.92 -1.31 -3.05
CA GLU A 100 6.35 -2.02 -4.18
C GLU A 100 6.35 -3.54 -3.93
N GLU A 101 5.43 -4.26 -4.57
CA GLU A 101 5.26 -5.70 -4.39
C GLU A 101 6.55 -6.47 -4.69
N ASP A 102 7.24 -6.15 -5.78
CA ASP A 102 8.53 -6.74 -6.17
C ASP A 102 9.59 -6.59 -5.07
N GLU A 103 9.67 -5.42 -4.43
CA GLU A 103 10.64 -5.17 -3.36
C GLU A 103 10.39 -6.03 -2.12
N ILE A 104 9.15 -6.50 -1.95
CA ILE A 104 8.74 -7.37 -0.84
C ILE A 104 8.90 -8.84 -1.22
N LEU A 105 8.47 -9.24 -2.42
CA LEU A 105 8.40 -10.64 -2.85
C LEU A 105 9.71 -11.18 -3.42
N VAL A 106 10.46 -10.41 -4.21
CA VAL A 106 11.73 -10.87 -4.83
C VAL A 106 12.73 -11.37 -3.77
N PRO A 107 12.91 -10.71 -2.61
CA PRO A 107 13.75 -11.24 -1.55
C PRO A 107 13.29 -12.58 -0.97
N LEU A 108 12.10 -13.09 -1.28
CA LEU A 108 11.64 -14.41 -0.82
C LEU A 108 12.05 -15.53 -1.79
N PHE A 109 12.36 -15.21 -3.05
CA PHE A 109 12.70 -16.21 -4.08
C PHE A 109 13.92 -17.05 -3.70
N ARG A 110 14.88 -16.48 -2.97
CA ARG A 110 16.03 -17.22 -2.41
C ARG A 110 15.66 -18.41 -1.50
N GLY A 111 14.42 -18.46 -0.99
CA GLY A 111 13.89 -19.61 -0.23
C GLY A 111 13.12 -20.64 -1.07
N MET A 112 13.02 -20.44 -2.39
CA MET A 112 12.26 -21.28 -3.31
C MET A 112 13.17 -22.29 -4.05
N ALA A 113 12.56 -23.26 -4.71
CA ALA A 113 13.26 -24.16 -5.62
C ALA A 113 13.75 -23.38 -6.86
N GLU A 114 14.88 -23.80 -7.46
CA GLU A 114 15.50 -23.10 -8.59
C GLU A 114 14.54 -22.89 -9.79
N GLU A 115 13.67 -23.87 -10.03
CA GLU A 115 12.63 -23.76 -11.06
C GLU A 115 11.64 -22.63 -10.79
N ASP A 116 11.16 -22.52 -9.55
CA ASP A 116 10.22 -21.46 -9.16
C ASP A 116 10.89 -20.09 -9.21
N VAL A 117 12.16 -20.00 -8.80
CA VAL A 117 12.95 -18.76 -8.89
C VAL A 117 13.03 -18.31 -10.34
N ARG A 118 13.42 -19.19 -11.26
CA ARG A 118 13.49 -18.86 -12.70
C ARG A 118 12.14 -18.40 -13.22
N PHE A 119 11.06 -19.10 -12.87
CA PHE A 119 9.72 -18.72 -13.28
C PHE A 119 9.35 -17.29 -12.85
N PHE A 120 9.50 -16.95 -11.56
CA PHE A 120 9.14 -15.62 -11.09
C PHE A 120 10.12 -14.52 -11.55
N ASP A 121 11.40 -14.83 -11.72
CA ASP A 121 12.35 -13.90 -12.33
C ASP A 121 11.97 -13.59 -13.79
N GLU A 122 11.59 -14.60 -14.58
CA GLU A 122 11.08 -14.41 -15.95
C GLU A 122 9.78 -13.57 -15.97
N CYS A 123 8.85 -13.82 -15.04
CA CYS A 123 7.65 -13.00 -14.89
C CYS A 123 7.98 -11.53 -14.60
N ARG A 124 8.94 -11.30 -13.69
CA ARG A 124 9.42 -9.95 -13.37
C ARG A 124 10.08 -9.27 -14.57
N GLU A 125 10.97 -9.96 -15.27
CA GLU A 125 11.63 -9.43 -16.48
C GLU A 125 10.63 -9.07 -17.58
N ARG A 126 9.52 -9.80 -17.64
CA ARG A 126 8.42 -9.57 -18.59
C ARG A 126 7.37 -8.58 -18.09
N ASN A 127 7.55 -8.02 -16.89
CA ASN A 127 6.60 -7.11 -16.23
C ASN A 127 5.20 -7.71 -16.12
N VAL A 128 5.13 -8.98 -15.71
CA VAL A 128 3.90 -9.74 -15.46
C VAL A 128 3.92 -10.46 -14.11
N LEU A 129 4.64 -9.92 -13.12
CA LEU A 129 4.77 -10.56 -11.81
C LEU A 129 3.49 -10.44 -10.99
N ASP A 130 2.81 -9.31 -11.08
CA ASP A 130 1.53 -9.04 -10.41
C ASP A 130 0.44 -10.02 -10.86
N GLU A 131 0.31 -10.32 -12.16
CA GLU A 131 -0.68 -11.32 -12.59
C GLU A 131 -0.26 -12.73 -12.14
N ASN A 132 1.04 -13.02 -12.07
CA ASN A 132 1.55 -14.31 -11.57
C ASN A 132 1.65 -14.39 -10.04
N THR A 133 1.22 -13.36 -9.32
CA THR A 133 1.11 -13.34 -7.85
C THR A 133 -0.30 -12.94 -7.39
N GLU A 134 -1.26 -12.83 -8.30
CA GLU A 134 -2.63 -12.39 -8.01
C GLU A 134 -3.28 -13.18 -6.87
N LEU A 135 -3.07 -14.50 -6.77
CA LEU A 135 -3.67 -15.32 -5.72
C LEU A 135 -3.14 -14.97 -4.33
N ILE A 136 -1.92 -14.44 -4.22
CA ILE A 136 -1.36 -13.95 -2.96
C ILE A 136 -2.12 -12.70 -2.53
N SER A 137 -2.35 -11.77 -3.45
CA SER A 137 -3.17 -10.59 -3.21
C SER A 137 -4.61 -10.98 -2.81
N ARG A 138 -5.25 -11.89 -3.56
CA ARG A 138 -6.60 -12.41 -3.23
C ARG A 138 -6.65 -13.12 -1.87
N ALA A 139 -5.58 -13.77 -1.45
CA ALA A 139 -5.54 -14.41 -0.14
C ALA A 139 -5.61 -13.39 1.02
N VAL A 140 -5.30 -12.12 0.77
CA VAL A 140 -5.45 -11.03 1.74
C VAL A 140 -6.78 -10.31 1.49
N LYS A 141 -7.65 -10.30 2.51
CA LYS A 141 -8.92 -9.56 2.45
C LYS A 141 -8.97 -8.50 3.53
N VAL A 142 -9.28 -7.27 3.14
CA VAL A 142 -9.52 -6.16 4.06
C VAL A 142 -11.03 -6.03 4.27
N GLU A 143 -11.45 -5.96 5.52
CA GLU A 143 -12.84 -5.72 5.90
C GLU A 143 -12.92 -4.47 6.77
N TRP A 144 -13.63 -3.45 6.28
CA TRP A 144 -13.81 -2.18 6.99
C TRP A 144 -14.79 -2.35 8.15
N GLU A 145 -14.35 -2.05 9.36
CA GLU A 145 -15.17 -2.15 10.58
C GLU A 145 -15.81 -0.80 10.95
N GLY A 146 -15.11 0.30 10.70
CA GLY A 146 -15.58 1.63 11.05
C GLY A 146 -14.73 2.75 10.49
N ALA A 147 -15.29 3.95 10.51
CA ALA A 147 -14.57 5.18 10.20
C ALA A 147 -15.07 6.29 11.12
N GLU A 148 -14.13 6.99 11.76
CA GLU A 148 -14.42 8.15 12.59
C GLU A 148 -13.72 9.38 12.03
N VAL A 149 -14.44 10.50 12.01
CA VAL A 149 -13.89 11.80 11.60
C VAL A 149 -14.01 12.76 12.76
N GLU A 150 -12.88 13.22 13.27
CA GLU A 150 -12.78 14.24 14.31
C GLU A 150 -12.42 15.58 13.67
N GLU A 151 -13.31 16.56 13.78
CA GLU A 151 -13.09 17.92 13.30
C GLU A 151 -12.51 18.80 14.42
N MET A 152 -11.34 19.38 14.19
CA MET A 152 -10.68 20.31 15.10
C MET A 152 -10.63 21.70 14.46
N LYS A 153 -11.33 22.67 15.07
CA LYS A 153 -11.39 24.06 14.60
C LYS A 153 -10.46 24.94 15.40
N ARG A 154 -9.65 25.74 14.69
CA ARG A 154 -8.88 26.82 15.30
C ARG A 154 -9.07 28.11 14.51
N ARG A 155 -9.43 29.18 15.21
CA ARG A 155 -9.41 30.55 14.65
C ARG A 155 -8.01 31.12 14.81
N MET A 156 -7.47 31.67 13.74
CA MET A 156 -6.16 32.30 13.72
C MET A 156 -6.29 33.74 13.23
N ALA A 157 -5.62 34.68 13.91
CA ALA A 157 -5.51 36.05 13.43
C ALA A 157 -4.42 36.13 12.34
N GLY A 158 -4.78 36.71 11.19
CA GLY A 158 -3.91 36.92 10.03
C GLY A 158 -4.04 35.86 8.93
N ASP A 159 -3.61 36.20 7.72
CA ASP A 159 -3.55 35.27 6.57
C ASP A 159 -2.53 34.15 6.81
N VAL A 160 -2.94 32.90 6.59
CA VAL A 160 -2.02 31.74 6.55
C VAL A 160 -1.04 31.96 5.41
N LYS A 161 0.18 32.41 5.74
CA LYS A 161 1.25 32.63 4.78
C LYS A 161 1.51 31.34 4.00
N ARG A 162 1.32 31.45 2.68
CA ARG A 162 1.50 30.44 1.62
C ARG A 162 2.55 29.33 1.94
N PRO A 163 2.34 28.10 1.41
CA PRO A 163 3.26 26.95 1.53
C PRO A 163 4.74 27.24 1.26
N GLU A 164 5.07 28.27 0.48
CA GLU A 164 6.44 28.69 0.17
C GLU A 164 7.26 29.13 1.40
N ILE A 165 6.64 29.72 2.43
CA ILE A 165 7.35 30.17 3.63
C ILE A 165 7.64 28.99 4.56
N VAL A 166 6.70 28.03 4.69
CA VAL A 166 6.92 26.77 5.40
C VAL A 166 8.00 25.95 4.69
N ARG A 167 7.97 25.89 3.35
CA ARG A 167 9.00 25.23 2.54
C ARG A 167 10.38 25.87 2.70
N LYS A 168 10.47 27.22 2.67
CA LYS A 168 11.73 27.96 2.95
C LYS A 168 12.24 27.71 4.37
N THR A 169 11.34 27.62 5.35
CA THR A 169 11.71 27.39 6.76
C THR A 169 12.20 25.95 6.97
N LYS A 170 11.52 24.95 6.37
CA LYS A 170 11.95 23.54 6.37
C LYS A 170 13.33 23.37 5.70
N LEU A 171 13.55 24.00 4.55
CA LEU A 171 14.85 24.00 3.85
C LEU A 171 15.98 24.65 4.68
N ARG A 172 15.70 25.74 5.40
CA ARG A 172 16.68 26.39 6.29
C ARG A 172 16.99 25.53 7.52
N LEU A 173 15.99 24.85 8.07
CA LEU A 173 16.17 23.96 9.22
C LEU A 173 17.02 22.74 8.83
N MET A 174 16.73 22.11 7.69
CA MET A 174 17.51 20.97 7.20
C MET A 174 18.96 21.34 6.89
N LYS A 175 19.21 22.50 6.25
CA LYS A 175 20.58 22.98 6.01
C LYS A 175 21.38 23.22 7.29
N ARG A 176 20.73 23.63 8.39
CA ARG A 176 21.41 23.83 9.69
C ARG A 176 21.72 22.53 10.42
N LEU A 177 20.93 21.49 10.17
CA LEU A 177 21.11 20.17 10.77
C LEU A 177 22.22 19.38 10.06
N THR A 178 22.34 19.51 8.74
CA THR A 178 23.40 18.85 7.97
C THR A 178 24.75 19.58 7.98
N SER A 179 24.79 20.88 8.31
CA SER A 179 26.04 21.64 8.45
C SER A 179 26.70 21.53 9.83
N LYS A 180 26.19 20.66 10.72
CA LYS A 180 26.72 20.41 12.08
C LYS A 180 27.29 19.00 12.26
N THR A 181 27.36 18.23 11.17
CA THR A 181 28.17 17.03 10.99
C THR A 181 29.35 17.38 10.11
#